data_AF-A0A957Q902-F1
#
_entry.id   AF-A0A957Q902-F1
#
_cell.length_a   1.000
_cell.length_b   1.000
_cell.length_c   1.000
_cell.angle_alpha   90.00
_cell.angle_beta   90.00
_cell.angle_gamma   90.00
#
_symmetry.space_group_name_H-M   'P 1'
#
loop_
_entity.id
_entity.type
_entity.pdbx_description
1 polymer ?
#
loop_
_entity_poly.entity_id
_entity_poly.type
_entity_poly.pdbx_seq_one_letter_code
_entity_poly.pdbx_strand_id
1 'polypeptide(L)'
;MRTQQSFARLLWALLFSLSLTGAPGIAQAQTEENEPAISFDLLSNLTYHSEYSAQGQVTLENGQYEEDDPAVDGDGLLVTLTGYVAYGDLNGDDVEDAAVVLESNTAGTGVFYELAVVTDEAGMLANVASILLGDRVDINDVAIVDEQIVVALLTQGPDDAQCCPTLAVEDIFALEDGILVLVEEEALL
;
A
#
# COMPACT_ATOMS: atom_id res chain seq x y z
N MET A 1 -43.45 -69.98 13.03
CA MET A 1 -43.86 -68.70 13.64
C MET A 1 -44.43 -67.80 12.55
N ARG A 2 -45.72 -67.43 12.68
CA ARG A 2 -46.45 -66.22 12.20
C ARG A 2 -46.17 -65.65 10.79
N THR A 3 -47.08 -65.18 9.94
CA THR A 3 -48.55 -65.06 9.73
C THR A 3 -48.63 -64.37 8.33
N GLN A 4 -49.34 -64.84 7.29
CA GLN A 4 -50.65 -64.32 6.83
C GLN A 4 -50.86 -62.78 7.00
N GLN A 5 -51.37 -61.92 6.09
CA GLN A 5 -52.11 -62.00 4.81
C GLN A 5 -51.99 -60.67 4.02
N SER A 6 -52.43 -60.75 2.75
CA SER A 6 -52.75 -59.80 1.66
C SER A 6 -53.39 -58.42 1.94
N PHE A 7 -53.44 -57.57 0.89
CA PHE A 7 -54.44 -56.56 0.43
C PHE A 7 -53.71 -55.31 -0.15
N ALA A 8 -53.52 -55.14 -1.47
CA ALA A 8 -54.41 -54.74 -2.57
C ALA A 8 -54.76 -53.23 -2.68
N ARG A 9 -54.50 -52.67 -3.90
CA ARG A 9 -54.97 -51.40 -4.55
C ARG A 9 -54.20 -50.12 -4.14
N LEU A 10 -53.76 -49.23 -5.03
CA LEU A 10 -54.43 -48.61 -6.18
C LEU A 10 -53.52 -48.34 -7.39
N LEU A 11 -54.17 -48.22 -8.55
CA LEU A 11 -53.69 -47.80 -9.87
C LEU A 11 -53.01 -46.42 -9.88
N TRP A 12 -51.98 -46.25 -10.72
CA TRP A 12 -52.08 -45.37 -11.90
C TRP A 12 -50.94 -45.64 -12.90
N ALA A 13 -51.32 -45.91 -14.14
CA ALA A 13 -50.44 -45.85 -15.29
C ALA A 13 -50.79 -44.57 -16.05
N LEU A 14 -49.80 -43.74 -16.38
CA LEU A 14 -49.71 -43.08 -17.69
C LEU A 14 -48.39 -42.34 -17.86
N LEU A 15 -47.82 -42.60 -19.04
CA LEU A 15 -46.58 -42.11 -19.62
C LEU A 15 -46.56 -40.58 -19.77
N PHE A 16 -45.41 -39.96 -19.46
CA PHE A 16 -44.97 -38.75 -20.16
C PHE A 16 -43.50 -38.90 -20.55
N SER A 17 -43.29 -38.72 -21.85
CA SER A 17 -42.04 -38.84 -22.59
C SER A 17 -41.25 -37.53 -22.61
N LEU A 18 -39.93 -37.64 -22.91
CA LEU A 18 -39.03 -36.58 -23.43
C LEU A 18 -38.66 -35.49 -22.40
N SER A 19 -37.42 -35.01 -22.24
CA SER A 19 -36.21 -35.03 -23.06
C SER A 19 -34.99 -34.75 -22.17
N LEU A 20 -33.82 -35.23 -22.60
CA LEU A 20 -32.50 -34.89 -22.06
C LEU A 20 -32.25 -33.38 -22.20
N THR A 21 -31.92 -32.68 -21.11
CA THR A 21 -30.90 -31.62 -21.07
C THR A 21 -30.52 -31.41 -19.62
N GLY A 22 -29.46 -32.08 -19.16
CA GLY A 22 -28.72 -31.59 -18.02
C GLY A 22 -28.12 -30.25 -18.43
N ALA A 23 -28.61 -29.16 -17.87
CA ALA A 23 -27.92 -27.89 -17.99
C ALA A 23 -26.52 -28.07 -17.39
N PRO A 24 -25.43 -27.75 -18.11
CA PRO A 24 -24.13 -27.66 -17.46
C PRO A 24 -24.27 -26.59 -16.38
N GLY A 25 -24.09 -26.99 -15.13
CA GLY A 25 -23.93 -26.06 -14.03
C GLY A 25 -22.77 -25.15 -14.39
N ILE A 26 -23.07 -23.88 -14.63
CA ILE A 26 -22.06 -22.84 -14.76
C ILE A 26 -21.45 -22.75 -13.35
N ALA A 27 -20.32 -23.42 -13.15
CA ALA A 27 -19.44 -23.14 -12.05
C ALA A 27 -19.06 -21.67 -12.19
N GLN A 28 -19.56 -20.82 -11.28
CA GLN A 28 -19.07 -19.47 -11.15
C GLN A 28 -17.62 -19.59 -10.68
N ALA A 29 -16.67 -19.40 -11.59
CA ALA A 29 -15.30 -19.11 -11.21
C ALA A 29 -15.35 -17.80 -10.43
N GLN A 30 -15.20 -17.88 -9.11
CA GLN A 30 -14.85 -16.73 -8.31
C GLN A 30 -13.43 -16.38 -8.75
N THR A 31 -13.30 -15.32 -9.55
CA THR A 31 -12.04 -14.61 -9.66
C THR A 31 -11.75 -14.07 -8.26
N GLU A 32 -10.88 -14.76 -7.53
CA GLU A 32 -10.10 -14.13 -6.46
C GLU A 32 -9.30 -13.03 -7.16
N GLU A 33 -9.87 -11.82 -7.20
CA GLU A 33 -9.07 -10.63 -7.48
C GLU A 33 -7.99 -10.63 -6.41
N ASN A 34 -6.75 -10.80 -6.86
CA ASN A 34 -5.57 -10.91 -6.03
C ASN A 34 -5.27 -9.51 -5.48
N GLU A 35 -6.07 -9.08 -4.51
CA GLU A 35 -5.82 -7.85 -3.76
C GLU A 35 -4.44 -7.98 -3.08
N PRO A 36 -3.61 -6.92 -3.09
CA PRO A 36 -2.32 -6.97 -2.41
C PRO A 36 -2.52 -7.33 -0.95
N ALA A 37 -1.57 -8.10 -0.40
CA ALA A 37 -1.67 -8.55 0.99
C ALA A 37 -1.70 -7.35 1.96
N ILE A 38 -0.97 -6.31 1.59
CA ILE A 38 -0.96 -5.00 2.24
C ILE A 38 -1.92 -4.08 1.48
N SER A 39 -3.04 -3.72 2.10
CA SER A 39 -4.00 -2.78 1.49
C SER A 39 -3.66 -1.32 1.82
N PHE A 40 -4.07 -0.40 0.94
CA PHE A 40 -3.95 1.05 1.21
C PHE A 40 -4.68 1.46 2.50
N ASP A 41 -5.82 0.82 2.81
CA ASP A 41 -6.56 1.09 4.06
C ASP A 41 -5.72 0.77 5.30
N LEU A 42 -4.99 -0.35 5.28
CA LEU A 42 -4.05 -0.69 6.34
C LEU A 42 -2.96 0.38 6.44
N LEU A 43 -2.29 0.71 5.33
CA LEU A 43 -1.24 1.74 5.27
C LEU A 43 -1.72 3.09 5.79
N SER A 44 -2.97 3.45 5.53
CA SER A 44 -3.59 4.72 5.95
C SER A 44 -3.89 4.81 7.46
N ASN A 45 -3.73 3.70 8.20
CA ASN A 45 -3.97 3.64 9.65
C ASN A 45 -2.74 3.13 10.43
N LEU A 46 -1.56 3.12 9.82
CA LEU A 46 -0.31 2.71 10.45
C LEU A 46 0.39 3.85 11.20
N THR A 47 1.35 3.45 12.03
CA THR A 47 2.32 4.36 12.61
C THR A 47 3.59 4.39 11.77
N TYR A 48 4.07 5.59 11.47
CA TYR A 48 5.29 5.83 10.71
C TYR A 48 6.28 6.65 11.52
N HIS A 49 7.56 6.37 11.35
CA HIS A 49 8.64 7.25 11.76
C HIS A 49 8.61 8.51 10.89
N SER A 50 8.64 9.67 11.55
CA SER A 50 8.75 10.97 10.88
C SER A 50 9.62 11.88 11.72
N GLU A 51 10.61 12.52 11.08
CA GLU A 51 11.52 13.46 11.76
C GLU A 51 10.84 14.78 12.14
N TYR A 52 9.67 15.06 11.54
CA TYR A 52 8.94 16.30 11.72
C TYR A 52 8.01 16.29 12.95
N SER A 53 7.64 15.12 13.47
CA SER A 53 6.88 15.04 14.72
C SER A 53 7.82 15.13 15.92
N ALA A 54 7.41 15.88 16.96
CA ALA A 54 8.14 15.96 18.22
C ALA A 54 8.28 14.60 18.93
N GLN A 55 7.42 13.63 18.59
CA GLN A 55 7.45 12.27 19.13
C GLN A 55 8.33 11.32 18.31
N GLY A 56 8.84 11.77 17.15
CA GLY A 56 9.61 10.96 16.20
C GLY A 56 8.78 9.93 15.43
N GLN A 57 7.46 9.96 15.58
CA GLN A 57 6.51 9.08 14.92
C GLN A 57 5.13 9.72 14.84
N VAL A 58 4.37 9.33 13.83
CA VAL A 58 2.99 9.76 13.58
C VAL A 58 2.11 8.53 13.38
N THR A 59 0.94 8.49 14.00
CA THR A 59 -0.07 7.46 13.74
C THR A 59 -1.14 8.06 12.87
N LEU A 60 -1.25 7.57 11.63
CA LEU A 60 -2.26 8.07 10.71
C LEU A 60 -3.64 7.56 11.09
N GLU A 61 -4.65 8.39 10.85
CA GLU A 61 -6.06 8.03 10.88
C GLU A 61 -6.66 8.36 9.52
N ASN A 62 -7.03 7.33 8.75
CA ASN A 62 -7.52 7.48 7.36
C ASN A 62 -6.56 8.28 6.46
N GLY A 63 -5.26 8.06 6.63
CA GLY A 63 -4.21 8.62 5.79
C GLY A 63 -3.68 9.98 6.25
N GLN A 64 -4.12 10.48 7.40
CA GLN A 64 -3.69 11.79 7.91
C GLN A 64 -3.33 11.76 9.39
N TYR A 65 -2.38 12.62 9.77
CA TYR A 65 -2.07 12.94 11.15
C TYR A 65 -1.94 14.46 11.28
N GLU A 66 -2.50 15.01 12.35
CA GLU A 66 -2.45 16.44 12.66
C GLU A 66 -1.96 16.63 14.10
N GLU A 67 -0.95 17.49 14.26
CA GLU A 67 -0.44 17.94 15.55
C GLU A 67 -0.55 19.46 15.60
N ASP A 68 -1.43 19.96 16.48
CA ASP A 68 -1.58 21.39 16.72
C ASP A 68 -0.33 21.95 17.43
N ASP A 69 0.26 23.02 16.90
CA ASP A 69 1.27 23.80 17.61
C ASP A 69 0.72 25.19 18.00
N PRO A 70 0.35 25.39 19.27
CA PRO A 70 -0.20 26.67 19.72
C PRO A 70 0.83 27.82 19.74
N ALA A 71 2.11 27.56 19.44
CA ALA A 71 3.18 28.56 19.41
C ALA A 71 3.41 29.22 18.03
N VAL A 72 2.79 28.71 16.96
CA VAL A 72 2.89 29.24 15.59
C VAL A 72 1.52 29.71 15.08
N ASP A 73 1.52 30.79 14.29
CA ASP A 73 0.32 31.26 13.59
C ASP A 73 0.07 30.33 12.37
N GLY A 74 -0.79 29.32 12.52
CA GLY A 74 -1.12 28.36 11.46
C GLY A 74 -1.59 27.01 12.02
N ASP A 75 -1.87 26.06 11.12
CA ASP A 75 -1.97 24.64 11.48
C ASP A 75 -0.56 24.14 11.84
N GLY A 76 -0.41 23.23 12.81
CA GLY A 76 0.90 22.75 13.25
C GLY A 76 1.56 21.82 12.22
N LEU A 77 1.77 20.55 12.58
CA LEU A 77 2.22 19.53 11.63
C LEU A 77 1.01 18.82 11.03
N LEU A 78 0.93 18.78 9.69
CA LEU A 78 0.02 17.92 8.95
C LEU A 78 0.85 16.89 8.17
N VAL A 79 0.65 15.60 8.45
CA VAL A 79 1.22 14.50 7.66
C VAL A 79 0.13 13.81 6.88
N THR A 80 0.35 13.58 5.59
CA THR A 80 -0.59 12.90 4.70
C THR A 80 0.10 11.74 3.98
N LEU A 81 -0.51 10.56 4.00
CA LEU A 81 -0.15 9.45 3.13
C LEU A 81 -0.54 9.79 1.69
N THR A 82 0.45 9.87 0.80
CA THR A 82 0.22 10.17 -0.61
C THR A 82 -0.34 8.96 -1.37
N GLY A 83 -0.62 9.13 -2.66
CA GLY A 83 -0.99 8.02 -3.54
C GLY A 83 0.19 7.20 -4.06
N TYR A 84 1.43 7.60 -3.78
CA TYR A 84 2.62 6.88 -4.22
C TYR A 84 2.88 5.71 -3.29
N VAL A 85 2.52 4.52 -3.77
CA VAL A 85 2.71 3.25 -3.07
C VAL A 85 3.24 2.23 -4.05
N ALA A 86 4.32 1.55 -3.66
CA ALA A 86 4.83 0.38 -4.34
C ALA A 86 4.74 -0.84 -3.42
N TYR A 87 4.53 -2.00 -4.02
CA TYR A 87 4.50 -3.29 -3.34
C TYR A 87 5.55 -4.22 -3.95
N GLY A 88 6.20 -5.01 -3.12
CA GLY A 88 7.22 -5.96 -3.54
C GLY A 88 8.03 -6.47 -2.34
N ASP A 89 8.75 -7.57 -2.52
CA ASP A 89 9.65 -8.08 -1.49
C ASP A 89 10.92 -7.22 -1.43
N LEU A 90 11.15 -6.52 -0.31
CA LEU A 90 12.31 -5.66 -0.09
C LEU A 90 13.35 -6.29 0.81
N ASN A 91 12.96 -7.28 1.62
CA ASN A 91 13.83 -7.87 2.63
C ASN A 91 14.29 -9.31 2.28
N GLY A 92 13.76 -9.88 1.18
CA GLY A 92 14.14 -11.16 0.61
C GLY A 92 13.55 -12.37 1.34
N ASP A 93 12.43 -12.20 2.06
CA ASP A 93 11.76 -13.27 2.80
C ASP A 93 10.57 -13.92 2.07
N ASP A 94 10.40 -13.60 0.77
CA ASP A 94 9.27 -14.00 -0.07
C ASP A 94 7.91 -13.49 0.46
N VAL A 95 7.89 -12.48 1.34
CA VAL A 95 6.68 -11.76 1.79
C VAL A 95 6.63 -10.38 1.11
N GLU A 96 5.43 -9.95 0.74
CA GLU A 96 5.22 -8.65 0.11
C GLU A 96 5.37 -7.53 1.15
N ASP A 97 6.30 -6.61 0.91
CA ASP A 97 6.47 -5.36 1.65
C ASP A 97 5.85 -4.20 0.88
N ALA A 98 5.81 -3.02 1.49
CA ALA A 98 5.37 -1.78 0.85
C ALA A 98 6.36 -0.64 1.04
N ALA A 99 6.52 0.17 -0.01
CA ALA A 99 7.17 1.47 0.05
C ALA A 99 6.10 2.54 -0.18
N VAL A 100 5.99 3.49 0.75
CA VAL A 100 5.01 4.58 0.70
C VAL A 100 5.69 5.93 0.81
N VAL A 101 5.03 6.97 0.30
CA VAL A 101 5.48 8.34 0.50
C VAL A 101 4.51 9.10 1.40
N LEU A 102 5.07 9.75 2.42
CA LEU A 102 4.40 10.70 3.30
C LEU A 102 4.74 12.13 2.88
N GLU A 103 3.74 13.01 2.89
CA GLU A 103 3.91 14.46 2.76
C GLU A 103 3.74 15.10 4.15
N SER A 104 4.73 15.86 4.59
CA SER A 104 4.80 16.53 5.90
C SER A 104 4.82 18.05 5.72
N ASN A 105 3.75 18.73 6.12
CA ASN A 105 3.62 20.19 6.11
C ASN A 105 3.81 20.76 7.52
N THR A 106 4.81 21.62 7.72
CA THR A 106 5.33 21.99 9.04
C THR A 106 5.07 23.46 9.41
N ALA A 107 3.82 23.87 9.60
CA ALA A 107 3.38 25.20 10.06
C ALA A 107 4.06 26.42 9.40
N GLY A 108 4.63 26.26 8.21
CA GLY A 108 5.58 27.18 7.59
C GLY A 108 5.40 27.26 6.07
N THR A 109 6.50 27.18 5.32
CA THR A 109 6.44 27.13 3.83
C THR A 109 7.05 25.87 3.24
N GLY A 110 7.63 25.01 4.10
CA GLY A 110 8.21 23.73 3.69
C GLY A 110 7.12 22.68 3.58
N VAL A 111 7.24 21.84 2.56
CA VAL A 111 6.44 20.63 2.38
C VAL A 111 7.43 19.53 2.09
N PHE A 112 7.62 18.62 3.03
CA PHE A 112 8.67 17.61 2.95
C PHE A 112 8.09 16.27 2.55
N TYR A 113 8.81 15.53 1.72
CA TYR A 113 8.40 14.19 1.30
C TYR A 113 9.32 13.16 1.92
N GLU A 114 8.76 12.20 2.65
CA GLU A 114 9.48 11.12 3.30
C GLU A 114 9.11 9.78 2.64
N LEU A 115 10.10 8.99 2.21
CA LEU A 115 9.92 7.60 1.80
C LEU A 115 9.93 6.73 3.05
N ALA A 116 8.96 5.82 3.18
CA ALA A 116 8.85 4.90 4.31
C ALA A 116 8.65 3.47 3.82
N VAL A 117 9.35 2.52 4.45
CA VAL A 117 9.19 1.08 4.21
C VAL A 117 8.34 0.47 5.30
N VAL A 118 7.34 -0.30 4.89
CA VAL A 118 6.49 -1.12 5.74
C VAL A 118 6.73 -2.57 5.40
N THR A 119 7.14 -3.37 6.38
CA THR A 119 7.29 -4.81 6.21
C THR A 119 6.16 -5.58 6.88
N ASP A 120 5.89 -6.80 6.41
CA ASP A 120 4.94 -7.72 7.04
C ASP A 120 5.66 -8.87 7.76
N GLU A 121 5.86 -8.73 9.07
CA GLU A 121 6.37 -9.82 9.90
C GLU A 121 5.21 -10.67 10.46
N ALA A 122 4.87 -11.74 9.73
CA ALA A 122 3.86 -12.73 10.15
C ALA A 122 2.45 -12.14 10.40
N GLY A 123 2.02 -11.24 9.53
CA GLY A 123 0.73 -10.54 9.58
C GLY A 123 0.76 -9.26 10.43
N MET A 124 1.95 -8.79 10.83
CA MET A 124 2.14 -7.58 11.62
C MET A 124 2.91 -6.56 10.80
N LEU A 125 2.16 -5.60 10.25
CA LEU A 125 2.73 -4.49 9.50
C LEU A 125 3.44 -3.51 10.43
N ALA A 126 4.68 -3.16 10.09
CA ALA A 126 5.46 -2.17 10.81
C ALA A 126 6.26 -1.31 9.84
N ASN A 127 6.27 0.01 10.07
CA ASN A 127 7.26 0.86 9.42
C ASN A 127 8.64 0.59 10.03
N VAL A 128 9.58 0.11 9.21
CA VAL A 128 10.92 -0.29 9.66
C VAL A 128 12.00 0.74 9.34
N ALA A 129 11.79 1.57 8.32
CA ALA A 129 12.73 2.59 7.90
C ALA A 129 12.01 3.76 7.22
N SER A 130 12.56 4.97 7.39
CA SER A 130 12.12 6.17 6.67
C SER A 130 13.34 7.02 6.26
N ILE A 131 13.23 7.74 5.14
CA ILE A 131 14.25 8.68 4.67
C ILE A 131 13.60 9.88 3.97
N LEU A 132 14.21 11.05 4.11
CA LEU A 132 13.77 12.27 3.42
C LEU A 132 14.11 12.20 1.92
N LEU A 133 13.10 12.41 1.08
CA LEU A 133 13.25 12.60 -0.38
C LEU A 133 13.52 14.07 -0.73
N GLY A 134 13.01 15.02 0.06
CA GLY A 134 13.34 16.44 -0.06
C GLY A 134 12.19 17.39 0.29
N ASP A 135 12.47 18.70 0.16
CA ASP A 135 11.49 19.78 0.31
C ASP A 135 10.90 20.12 -1.05
N ARG A 136 9.56 20.04 -1.20
CA ARG A 136 8.79 20.39 -2.40
C ARG A 136 9.32 19.73 -3.67
N VAL A 137 9.70 18.46 -3.56
CA VAL A 137 9.96 17.61 -4.72
C VAL A 137 8.65 17.27 -5.44
N ASP A 138 8.73 16.95 -6.72
CA ASP A 138 7.58 16.48 -7.51
C ASP A 138 7.78 15.00 -7.85
N ILE A 139 7.09 14.11 -7.15
CA ILE A 139 7.27 12.66 -7.31
C ILE A 139 6.45 12.20 -8.52
N ASN A 140 7.08 11.48 -9.43
CA ASN A 140 6.45 10.97 -10.63
C ASN A 140 6.07 9.49 -10.47
N ASP A 141 6.94 8.69 -9.84
CA ASP A 141 6.72 7.26 -9.68
C ASP A 141 7.49 6.70 -8.48
N VAL A 142 6.98 5.60 -7.93
CA VAL A 142 7.65 4.77 -6.91
C VAL A 142 7.44 3.32 -7.30
N ALA A 143 8.53 2.55 -7.36
CA ALA A 143 8.49 1.14 -7.69
C ALA A 143 9.43 0.34 -6.78
N ILE A 144 9.12 -0.94 -6.59
CA ILE A 144 10.04 -1.92 -6.00
C ILE A 144 10.49 -2.86 -7.13
N VAL A 145 11.79 -2.88 -7.41
CA VAL A 145 12.40 -3.68 -8.48
C VAL A 145 13.70 -4.26 -7.95
N ASP A 146 13.89 -5.58 -8.10
CA ASP A 146 15.10 -6.29 -7.66
C ASP A 146 15.51 -5.95 -6.21
N GLU A 147 14.55 -6.05 -5.27
CA GLU A 147 14.70 -5.78 -3.83
C GLU A 147 15.13 -4.33 -3.50
N GLN A 148 14.99 -3.41 -4.45
CA GLN A 148 15.31 -1.98 -4.28
C GLN A 148 14.09 -1.12 -4.59
N ILE A 149 14.06 0.07 -3.98
CA ILE A 149 13.04 1.07 -4.23
C ILE A 149 13.60 2.06 -5.24
N VAL A 150 12.89 2.26 -6.34
CA VAL A 150 13.20 3.28 -7.34
C VAL A 150 12.17 4.40 -7.20
N VAL A 151 12.64 5.62 -6.98
CA VAL A 151 11.80 6.82 -6.90
C VAL A 151 12.19 7.76 -8.04
N ALA A 152 11.26 8.01 -8.95
CA ALA A 152 11.43 9.01 -10.00
C ALA A 152 10.82 10.33 -9.52
N LEU A 153 11.60 11.41 -9.47
CA LEU A 153 11.13 12.71 -8.99
C LEU A 153 11.79 13.90 -9.69
N LEU A 154 11.20 15.09 -9.56
CA LEU A 154 11.87 16.37 -9.77
C LEU A 154 12.36 16.92 -8.44
N THR A 155 13.64 17.23 -8.37
CA THR A 155 14.29 17.90 -7.24
C THR A 155 14.90 19.24 -7.66
N GLN A 156 15.40 20.01 -6.69
CA GLN A 156 16.00 21.32 -6.99
C GLN A 156 17.34 21.16 -7.72
N GLY A 157 17.42 21.74 -8.91
CA GLY A 157 18.69 21.99 -9.58
C GLY A 157 19.47 23.13 -8.94
N PRO A 158 20.76 23.29 -9.30
CA PRO A 158 21.64 24.30 -8.71
C PRO A 158 21.19 25.75 -8.96
N ASP A 159 20.39 25.98 -9.99
CA ASP A 159 19.86 27.29 -10.37
C ASP A 159 18.37 27.48 -10.00
N ASP A 160 17.74 26.46 -9.41
CA ASP A 160 16.31 26.49 -9.07
C ASP A 160 16.04 27.30 -7.79
N ALA A 161 14.86 27.92 -7.75
CA ALA A 161 14.30 28.40 -6.50
C ALA A 161 13.66 27.23 -5.74
N GLN A 162 13.62 27.30 -4.40
CA GLN A 162 13.04 26.26 -3.54
C GLN A 162 11.57 25.86 -3.85
N CYS A 163 10.82 26.68 -4.59
CA CYS A 163 9.43 26.39 -4.94
C CYS A 163 9.25 25.50 -6.16
N CYS A 164 10.29 25.38 -6.98
CA CYS A 164 10.10 25.19 -8.41
C CYS A 164 11.21 24.28 -8.96
N PRO A 165 11.22 23.00 -8.57
CA PRO A 165 12.24 22.05 -8.99
C PRO A 165 12.18 21.77 -10.50
N THR A 166 13.34 21.57 -11.13
CA THR A 166 13.46 21.26 -12.56
C THR A 166 14.40 20.10 -12.86
N LEU A 167 15.18 19.63 -11.89
CA LEU A 167 16.12 18.53 -12.08
C LEU A 167 15.39 17.20 -11.92
N ALA A 168 15.23 16.45 -13.02
CA ALA A 168 14.68 15.10 -12.96
C ALA A 168 15.75 14.09 -12.54
N VAL A 169 15.43 13.26 -11.56
CA VAL A 169 16.30 12.19 -11.04
C VAL A 169 15.53 10.89 -10.83
N GLU A 170 16.25 9.78 -10.89
CA GLU A 170 15.87 8.49 -10.30
C GLU A 170 16.76 8.20 -9.11
N ASP A 171 16.17 8.16 -7.92
CA ASP A 171 16.83 7.74 -6.69
C ASP A 171 16.56 6.26 -6.45
N ILE A 172 17.63 5.50 -6.22
CA ILE A 172 17.55 4.06 -5.93
C ILE A 172 17.95 3.86 -4.47
N PHE A 173 17.06 3.24 -3.70
CA PHE A 173 17.27 2.94 -2.30
C PHE A 173 17.31 1.43 -2.04
N ALA A 174 18.23 1.00 -1.19
CA ALA A 174 18.24 -0.34 -0.62
C ALA A 174 17.82 -0.30 0.85
N LEU A 175 17.13 -1.34 1.30
CA LEU A 175 16.87 -1.58 2.72
C LEU A 175 18.01 -2.43 3.29
N GLU A 176 18.87 -1.83 4.12
CA GLU A 176 20.02 -2.50 4.73
C GLU A 176 19.93 -2.39 6.25
N ASP A 177 19.93 -3.51 6.97
CA ASP A 177 19.93 -3.51 8.45
C ASP A 177 18.83 -2.62 9.10
N GLY A 178 17.66 -2.50 8.45
CA GLY A 178 16.55 -1.68 8.91
C GLY A 178 16.71 -0.18 8.67
N ILE A 179 17.61 0.23 7.76
CA ILE A 179 17.72 1.62 7.30
C ILE A 179 17.63 1.69 5.77
N LEU A 180 17.09 2.79 5.26
CA LEU A 180 17.14 3.10 3.83
C LEU A 180 18.48 3.76 3.50
N VAL A 181 19.15 3.25 2.48
CA VAL A 181 20.40 3.78 1.96
C VAL A 181 20.20 4.17 0.51
N LEU A 182 20.45 5.43 0.16
CA LEU A 182 20.54 5.86 -1.24
C LEU A 182 21.78 5.20 -1.85
N VAL A 183 21.57 4.26 -2.76
CA VAL A 183 22.65 3.52 -3.43
C VAL A 183 23.09 4.20 -4.72
N GLU A 184 22.16 4.85 -5.41
CA GLU A 184 22.39 5.55 -6.66
C GLU A 184 21.39 6.69 -6.84
N GLU A 185 21.86 7.80 -7.42
CA GLU A 185 21.03 8.90 -7.93
C GLU A 185 21.44 9.10 -9.39
N GLU A 186 20.50 8.92 -10.32
CA GLU A 186 20.72 9.13 -11.75
C GLU A 186 19.94 10.35 -12.24
N ALA A 187 20.64 11.36 -12.76
CA ALA A 187 19.99 12.50 -13.40
C ALA A 187 19.44 12.12 -14.79
N LEU A 188 18.15 12.33 -14.99
CA LEU A 188 17.46 12.07 -16.25
C LEU A 188 17.65 13.28 -17.19
N LEU A 189 18.54 13.13 -18.18
CA LEU A 189 18.90 14.18 -19.15
C LEU A 189 17.97 14.25 -20.38
#